data_AF-V6DIP5-F1
#
_entry.id   AF-V6DIP5-F1
#
_cell.length_a   1.000
_cell.length_b   1.000
_cell.length_c   1.000
_cell.angle_alpha   90.00
_cell.angle_beta   90.00
_cell.angle_gamma   90.00
#
_symmetry.space_group_name_H-M   'P 1'
#
loop_
_entity.id
_entity.type
_entity.pdbx_description
1 polymer ?
#
loop_
_entity_poly.entity_id
_entity_poly.type
_entity_poly.pdbx_seq_one_letter_code
_entity_poly.pdbx_strand_id
1 'polypeptide(L)'
;MAQISVPEARVLLVTPYDKSSLKNIEHAIMASDLGIAPMNDGTAIRLVIPQLTEERRKELAKQVKAVSETGKVAVRNIRRDMMDALKKAQKNGDLTEDDLRDLENQAQKVTDESIKNIDKITEDKEKEVLEG
;
A
#
# COMPACT_ATOMS: atom_id res chain seq x y z
N MET A 1 -16.78 -15.45 -1.86
CA MET A 1 -15.46 -15.41 -1.20
C MET A 1 -14.60 -16.55 -1.77
N ALA A 2 -13.29 -16.36 -1.91
CA ALA A 2 -12.40 -17.35 -2.52
C ALA A 2 -11.04 -17.39 -1.79
N GLN A 3 -10.37 -18.54 -1.84
CA GLN A 3 -8.97 -18.70 -1.49
C GLN A 3 -8.11 -18.30 -2.68
N ILE A 4 -7.06 -17.50 -2.46
CA ILE A 4 -6.07 -17.14 -3.48
C ILE A 4 -4.74 -17.77 -3.09
N SER A 5 -4.09 -18.47 -4.01
CA SER A 5 -2.78 -19.09 -3.83
C SER A 5 -1.86 -18.81 -5.02
N VAL A 6 -0.55 -18.88 -4.80
CA VAL A 6 0.48 -18.64 -5.81
C VAL A 6 1.27 -19.94 -6.02
N PRO A 7 0.76 -20.90 -6.83
CA PRO A 7 1.47 -22.16 -7.08
C PRO A 7 2.78 -21.96 -7.86
N GLU A 8 2.86 -20.92 -8.68
CA GLU A 8 4.04 -20.57 -9.48
C GLU A 8 4.21 -19.04 -9.47
N ALA A 9 5.43 -18.54 -9.70
CA ALA A 9 5.75 -17.11 -9.60
C ALA A 9 4.86 -16.17 -10.44
N ARG A 10 4.24 -16.69 -11.52
CA ARG A 10 3.38 -15.92 -12.44
C ARG A 10 1.96 -16.48 -12.56
N VAL A 11 1.59 -17.42 -11.70
CA VAL A 11 0.27 -18.04 -11.74
C VAL A 11 -0.42 -17.81 -10.41
N LEU A 12 -1.57 -17.13 -10.45
CA LEU A 12 -2.48 -17.08 -9.31
C LEU A 12 -3.58 -18.12 -9.52
N LEU A 13 -3.88 -18.86 -8.47
CA LEU A 13 -4.99 -19.80 -8.43
C LEU A 13 -6.04 -19.31 -7.43
N VAL A 14 -7.21 -18.99 -7.96
CA VAL A 14 -8.37 -18.52 -7.20
C VAL A 14 -9.38 -19.66 -7.09
N THR A 15 -9.52 -20.20 -5.89
CA THR A 15 -10.44 -21.30 -5.58
C THR A 15 -11.63 -20.76 -4.79
N PRO A 16 -12.84 -20.68 -5.37
CA PRO A 16 -14.01 -20.21 -4.66
C PRO A 16 -14.44 -21.18 -3.56
N TYR A 17 -14.91 -20.65 -2.42
CA TYR A 17 -15.49 -21.48 -1.37
C TYR A 17 -16.85 -22.08 -1.77
N ASP A 18 -17.56 -21.40 -2.66
CA ASP A 18 -18.80 -21.88 -3.27
C ASP A 18 -18.67 -21.85 -4.80
N LYS A 19 -18.84 -23.01 -5.45
CA LYS A 19 -18.76 -23.17 -6.91
C LYS A 19 -19.77 -22.30 -7.65
N SER A 20 -20.91 -21.96 -7.04
CA SER A 20 -21.91 -21.08 -7.65
C SER A 20 -21.36 -19.67 -7.91
N SER A 21 -20.38 -19.23 -7.12
CA SER A 21 -19.76 -17.91 -7.23
C SER A 21 -18.70 -17.81 -8.33
N LEU A 22 -18.34 -18.92 -8.97
CA LEU A 22 -17.21 -19.01 -9.88
C LEU A 22 -17.38 -18.08 -11.09
N LYS A 23 -18.57 -18.09 -11.72
CA LYS A 23 -18.87 -17.22 -12.86
C LYS A 23 -18.86 -15.73 -12.52
N ASN A 24 -19.25 -15.38 -11.28
CA ASN A 24 -19.23 -13.99 -10.81
C ASN A 24 -17.80 -13.51 -10.57
N ILE A 25 -16.94 -14.37 -9.99
CA ILE A 25 -15.53 -14.07 -9.78
C ILE A 25 -14.81 -13.91 -11.13
N GLU A 26 -15.08 -14.81 -12.09
CA GLU A 26 -14.53 -14.73 -13.45
C GLU A 26 -14.89 -13.40 -14.14
N HIS A 27 -16.17 -13.01 -14.10
CA HIS A 27 -16.63 -11.72 -14.65
C HIS A 27 -15.96 -10.52 -13.97
N ALA A 28 -15.86 -10.54 -12.63
CA ALA A 28 -15.23 -9.45 -11.89
C ALA A 28 -13.75 -9.29 -12.25
N ILE A 29 -13.04 -10.40 -12.48
CA ILE A 29 -11.64 -10.37 -12.91
C ILE A 29 -11.52 -9.81 -14.34
N MET A 30 -12.38 -10.27 -15.27
CA MET A 30 -12.39 -9.73 -16.64
C MET A 30 -12.72 -8.24 -16.71
N ALA A 31 -13.61 -7.76 -15.84
CA ALA A 31 -13.99 -6.35 -15.76
C ALA A 31 -12.98 -5.48 -15.00
N SER A 32 -11.96 -6.07 -14.39
CA SER A 32 -10.94 -5.35 -13.64
C SER A 32 -9.84 -4.78 -14.54
N ASP A 33 -9.13 -3.76 -14.04
CA ASP A 33 -7.99 -3.13 -14.73
C ASP A 33 -6.71 -4.00 -14.73
N LEU A 34 -6.83 -5.29 -14.39
CA LEU A 34 -5.69 -6.22 -14.39
C LEU A 34 -5.25 -6.57 -15.82
N GLY A 35 -6.17 -6.52 -16.80
CA GLY A 35 -5.86 -6.88 -18.19
C GLY A 35 -5.46 -8.36 -18.37
N ILE A 36 -5.84 -9.23 -17.44
CA ILE A 36 -5.52 -10.66 -17.44
C ILE A 36 -6.78 -11.45 -17.78
N ALA A 37 -6.70 -12.32 -18.79
CA ALA A 37 -7.77 -13.25 -19.12
C ALA A 37 -7.77 -14.42 -18.12
N PRO A 38 -8.86 -14.65 -17.36
CA PRO A 38 -8.97 -15.79 -16.47
C PRO A 38 -9.11 -17.11 -17.25
N MET A 39 -8.43 -18.15 -16.79
CA MET A 39 -8.61 -19.53 -17.24
C MET A 39 -9.40 -20.32 -16.21
N ASN A 40 -10.61 -20.70 -16.56
CA ASN A 40 -11.53 -21.43 -15.68
C ASN A 40 -11.47 -22.94 -15.96
N ASP A 41 -11.17 -23.76 -14.94
CA ASP A 41 -11.16 -25.23 -15.05
C ASP A 41 -12.43 -25.93 -14.52
N GLY A 42 -13.44 -25.13 -14.15
CA GLY A 42 -14.72 -25.59 -13.58
C GLY A 42 -14.71 -25.71 -12.05
N THR A 43 -13.53 -25.64 -11.41
CA THR A 43 -13.40 -25.67 -9.94
C THR A 43 -12.60 -24.50 -9.39
N ALA A 44 -11.64 -24.00 -10.15
CA ALA A 44 -10.79 -22.87 -9.82
C ALA A 44 -10.57 -22.00 -11.06
N ILE A 45 -10.13 -20.77 -10.80
CA ILE A 45 -9.76 -19.79 -11.82
C ILE A 45 -8.25 -19.58 -11.73
N ARG A 46 -7.55 -19.84 -12.83
CA ARG A 46 -6.12 -19.63 -12.99
C ARG A 46 -5.88 -18.30 -13.71
N LEU A 47 -5.07 -17.43 -13.13
CA LEU A 47 -4.64 -16.17 -13.74
C LEU A 47 -3.15 -16.27 -14.06
N VAL A 48 -2.83 -16.24 -15.35
CA VAL A 48 -1.44 -16.20 -15.81
C VAL A 48 -1.05 -14.73 -15.96
N ILE A 49 -0.12 -14.27 -15.12
CA ILE A 49 0.39 -12.90 -15.13
C ILE A 49 1.40 -12.77 -16.28
N PRO A 50 1.09 -12.01 -17.34
CA PRO A 50 2.03 -11.80 -18.43
C PRO A 50 3.25 -11.03 -17.95
N GLN A 51 4.35 -11.13 -18.71
CA GLN A 51 5.50 -10.26 -18.50
C GLN A 51 5.08 -8.80 -18.65
N LEU A 52 5.39 -7.98 -17.64
CA LEU A 52 5.15 -6.55 -17.73
C LEU A 52 6.08 -5.94 -18.78
N THR A 53 5.52 -5.17 -19.71
CA THR A 53 6.29 -4.34 -20.62
C THR A 53 7.02 -3.24 -19.85
N GLU A 54 8.11 -2.71 -20.41
CA GLU A 54 8.87 -1.63 -19.78
C GLU A 54 7.99 -0.39 -19.52
N GLU A 55 7.06 -0.09 -20.43
CA GLU A 55 6.09 1.00 -20.27
C GLU A 55 5.16 0.78 -19.07
N ARG A 56 4.63 -0.44 -18.89
CA ARG A 56 3.77 -0.76 -17.75
C ARG A 56 4.53 -0.73 -16.43
N ARG A 57 5.79 -1.18 -16.40
CA ARG A 57 6.66 -1.06 -15.21
C ARG A 57 6.89 0.40 -14.83
N LYS A 58 7.17 1.27 -15.80
CA LYS A 58 7.33 2.71 -15.57
C LYS A 58 6.05 3.35 -15.03
N GLU A 59 4.88 2.94 -15.53
CA GLU A 59 3.59 3.42 -15.03
C GLU A 59 3.34 2.98 -13.58
N LEU A 60 3.58 1.71 -13.26
CA LEU A 60 3.46 1.19 -11.90
C LEU A 60 4.44 1.87 -10.93
N ALA A 61 5.68 2.12 -11.35
CA ALA A 61 6.64 2.88 -10.55
C ALA A 61 6.16 4.31 -10.24
N LYS A 62 5.49 4.98 -11.20
CA LYS A 62 4.85 6.29 -10.94
C LYS A 62 3.72 6.18 -9.92
N GLN A 63 2.91 5.12 -9.99
CA GLN A 63 1.84 4.89 -9.01
C GLN A 63 2.41 4.65 -7.60
N VAL A 64 3.49 3.88 -7.49
CA VAL A 64 4.22 3.67 -6.21
C VAL A 64 4.65 5.01 -5.60
N LYS A 65 5.24 5.92 -6.41
CA LYS A 65 5.58 7.29 -5.95
C LYS A 65 4.36 8.08 -5.48
N ALA A 66 3.26 8.04 -6.23
CA ALA A 66 2.05 8.78 -5.88
C ALA A 66 1.45 8.32 -4.54
N VAL A 67 1.44 7.01 -4.29
CA VAL A 67 0.99 6.43 -3.02
C VAL A 67 1.94 6.82 -1.87
N SER A 68 3.25 6.76 -2.11
CA SER A 68 4.27 7.19 -1.15
C SER A 68 4.09 8.64 -0.71
N GLU A 69 3.90 9.56 -1.65
CA GLU A 69 3.70 10.98 -1.34
C GLU A 69 2.40 11.21 -0.55
N THR A 70 1.32 10.49 -0.88
CA THR A 70 0.08 10.54 -0.11
C THR A 70 0.31 10.08 1.34
N GLY A 71 1.07 8.99 1.53
CA GLY A 71 1.46 8.49 2.85
C GLY A 71 2.28 9.51 3.64
N LYS A 72 3.29 10.14 3.03
CA LYS A 72 4.10 11.19 3.68
C LYS A 72 3.29 12.42 4.04
N VAL A 73 2.35 12.84 3.18
CA VAL A 73 1.43 13.95 3.48
C VAL A 73 0.58 13.62 4.70
N ALA A 74 0.03 12.40 4.80
CA ALA A 74 -0.73 11.96 5.96
C ALA A 74 0.11 12.02 7.26
N VAL A 75 1.34 11.52 7.23
CA VAL A 75 2.28 11.60 8.37
C VAL A 75 2.54 13.05 8.78
N ARG A 76 2.77 13.96 7.82
CA ARG A 76 3.01 15.38 8.11
C ARG A 76 1.79 16.08 8.70
N ASN A 77 0.58 15.70 8.26
CA ASN A 77 -0.67 16.22 8.83
C ASN A 77 -0.83 15.77 10.29
N ILE A 78 -0.62 14.48 10.58
CA ILE A 78 -0.67 13.96 11.96
C ILE A 78 0.36 14.67 12.86
N ARG A 79 1.58 14.89 12.36
CA ARG A 79 2.59 15.67 13.10
C ARG A 79 2.07 17.07 13.41
N ARG A 80 1.47 17.76 12.44
CA ARG A 80 0.93 19.11 12.65
C ARG A 80 -0.14 19.10 13.74
N ASP A 81 -1.09 18.17 13.68
CA ASP A 81 -2.17 18.05 14.66
C ASP A 81 -1.62 17.77 16.07
N MET A 82 -0.61 16.90 16.18
CA MET A 82 0.09 16.62 17.43
C MET A 82 0.82 17.86 17.97
N MET A 83 1.53 18.62 17.13
CA MET A 83 2.22 19.86 17.55
C MET A 83 1.22 20.92 18.04
N ASP A 84 0.10 21.08 17.34
CA ASP A 84 -0.96 22.01 17.74
C ASP A 84 -1.60 21.60 19.07
N ALA A 85 -1.80 20.29 19.29
CA ALA A 85 -2.29 19.75 20.57
C ALA A 85 -1.31 19.99 21.73
N LEU A 86 -0.02 19.74 21.53
CA LEU A 86 1.03 19.96 22.53
C LEU A 86 1.10 21.44 22.94
N LYS A 87 1.08 22.36 21.98
CA LYS A 87 1.06 23.81 22.24
C LYS A 87 -0.19 24.25 22.99
N LYS A 88 -1.33 23.62 22.72
CA LYS A 88 -2.58 23.90 23.44
C LYS A 88 -2.51 23.40 24.89
N ALA A 89 -2.00 22.20 25.12
CA ALA A 89 -1.80 21.64 26.46
C ALA A 89 -0.86 22.50 27.32
N GLN A 90 0.23 23.01 26.73
CA GLN A 90 1.13 23.94 27.41
C GLN A 90 0.41 25.26 27.80
N LYS A 91 -0.38 25.84 26.90
CA LYS A 91 -1.18 27.05 27.20
C LYS A 91 -2.23 26.82 28.29
N ASN A 92 -2.75 25.61 28.41
CA ASN A 92 -3.71 25.24 29.44
C ASN A 92 -3.05 24.97 30.80
N GLY A 93 -1.71 24.92 30.85
CA GLY A 93 -0.94 24.58 32.05
C GLY A 93 -0.80 23.08 32.31
N ASP A 94 -1.21 22.23 31.34
CA ASP A 94 -1.10 20.77 31.45
C ASP A 94 0.34 20.26 31.20
N LEU A 95 1.18 21.08 30.55
CA LEU A 95 2.58 20.78 30.25
C LEU A 95 3.49 21.94 30.67
N THR A 96 4.67 21.61 31.20
CA THR A 96 5.75 22.59 31.39
C THR A 96 6.43 22.93 30.06
N GLU A 97 7.26 23.97 30.04
CA GLU A 97 8.05 24.34 28.85
C GLU A 97 9.08 23.26 28.49
N ASP A 98 9.67 22.60 29.49
CA ASP A 98 10.60 21.48 29.29
C ASP A 98 9.87 20.25 28.72
N ASP A 99 8.70 19.88 29.28
CA ASP A 99 7.90 18.75 28.78
C ASP A 99 7.44 18.98 27.33
N LEU A 100 7.01 20.21 27.01
CA LEU A 100 6.63 20.58 25.64
C LEU A 100 7.80 20.33 24.68
N ARG A 101 8.99 20.81 25.02
CA ARG A 101 10.18 20.69 24.16
C ARG A 101 10.56 19.23 23.94
N ASP A 102 10.50 18.41 24.97
CA ASP A 102 10.81 16.98 24.86
C ASP A 102 9.78 16.24 24.00
N LEU A 103 8.48 16.53 24.17
CA LEU A 103 7.42 15.93 23.37
C LEU A 103 7.47 16.39 21.91
N GLU A 104 7.77 17.66 21.63
CA GLU A 104 7.98 18.15 20.26
C GLU A 104 9.17 17.43 19.59
N ASN A 105 10.27 17.21 20.31
CA ASN A 105 11.42 16.47 19.80
C ASN A 105 11.06 15.00 19.48
N GLN A 106 10.31 14.35 20.37
CA GLN A 106 9.86 12.96 20.15
C GLN A 106 8.90 12.87 18.96
N ALA A 107 7.94 13.79 18.88
CA ALA A 107 7.01 13.92 17.76
C ALA A 107 7.74 14.08 16.41
N GLN A 108 8.77 14.93 16.38
CA GLN A 108 9.60 15.13 15.20
C GLN A 108 10.39 13.86 14.85
N LYS A 109 11.01 13.21 15.83
CA LYS A 109 11.77 11.96 15.63
C LYS A 109 10.91 10.84 15.03
N VAL A 110 9.73 10.58 15.60
CA VAL A 110 8.80 9.55 15.09
C VAL A 110 8.33 9.88 13.68
N THR A 111 8.10 11.15 13.38
CA THR A 111 7.74 11.61 12.02
C THR A 111 8.86 11.31 11.03
N ASP A 112 10.10 11.66 11.37
CA ASP A 112 11.25 11.47 10.48
C ASP A 112 11.55 9.98 10.26
N GLU A 113 11.44 9.14 11.30
CA GLU A 113 11.55 7.69 11.18
C GLU A 113 10.46 7.10 10.28
N SER A 114 9.22 7.57 10.43
CA SER A 114 8.09 7.13 9.59
C SER A 114 8.28 7.51 8.13
N ILE A 115 8.76 8.73 7.85
CA ILE A 115 9.07 9.18 6.49
C ILE A 115 10.18 8.31 5.87
N LYS A 116 11.27 8.07 6.61
CA LYS A 116 12.36 7.19 6.14
C LYS A 116 11.88 5.77 5.83
N ASN A 117 10.99 5.23 6.66
CA ASN A 117 10.42 3.91 6.41
C ASN A 117 9.56 3.89 5.14
N ILE A 118 8.75 4.94 4.91
CA ILE A 118 7.98 5.08 3.66
C ILE A 118 8.93 5.16 2.46
N ASP A 119 9.99 5.98 2.54
CA ASP A 119 10.99 6.10 1.47
C ASP A 119 11.62 4.74 1.13
N LYS A 120 12.02 3.99 2.15
CA LYS A 120 12.61 2.65 1.97
C LYS A 120 11.66 1.67 1.29
N ILE A 121 10.41 1.58 1.76
CA ILE A 121 9.38 0.71 1.15
C ILE A 121 9.13 1.12 -0.30
N THR A 122 9.14 2.42 -0.59
CA THR A 122 8.94 2.95 -1.94
C THR A 122 10.08 2.55 -2.85
N GLU A 123 11.33 2.71 -2.40
CA GLU A 123 12.53 2.31 -3.15
C GLU A 123 12.57 0.81 -3.42
N ASP A 124 12.33 -0.01 -2.39
CA ASP A 124 12.28 -1.47 -2.52
C ASP A 124 11.21 -1.89 -3.55
N LYS A 125 10.03 -1.25 -3.51
CA LYS A 125 8.94 -1.58 -4.43
C LYS A 125 9.18 -1.07 -5.85
N GLU A 126 9.78 0.10 -6.03
CA GLU A 126 10.18 0.60 -7.35
C GLU A 126 11.20 -0.33 -8.00
N LYS A 127 12.19 -0.77 -7.24
CA LYS A 127 13.20 -1.71 -7.72
C LYS A 127 12.57 -3.04 -8.13
N GLU A 128 11.70 -3.60 -7.30
CA GLU A 128 10.95 -4.82 -7.60
C GLU A 128 10.13 -4.69 -8.90
N VAL A 129 9.45 -3.56 -9.11
CA VAL A 129 8.63 -3.31 -10.31
C VAL A 129 9.49 -3.16 -11.56
N LEU A 130 10.67 -2.55 -11.46
CA LEU A 130 11.56 -2.33 -12.60
C LEU A 130 12.36 -3.58 -12.96
N GLU A 131 12.81 -4.36 -11.98
CA GLU A 131 13.69 -5.52 -12.16
C GLU A 131 12.96 -6.88 -12.24
N GLY A 132 11.67 -6.95 -11.85
CA GLY A 132 10.87 -8.20 -11.78
C GLY A 132 10.38 -8.79 -13.10
#